data_AF-A0A024WZR3-F1
#
_entry.id   AF-A0A024WZR3-F1
#
_cell.length_a   1.000
_cell.length_b   1.000
_cell.length_c   1.000
_cell.angle_alpha   90.00
_cell.angle_beta   90.00
_cell.angle_gamma   90.00
#
_symmetry.space_group_name_H-M   'P 1'
#
loop_
_entity.id
_entity.type
_entity.pdbx_description
1 polymer ?
#
loop_
_entity_poly.entity_id
_entity_poly.type
_entity_poly.pdbx_seq_one_letter_code
_entity_poly.pdbx_strand_id
1 'polypeptide(L)' 'MESGIEIRNIIIKNDEINNFLKSKNIDIEIVYLKIEKINISFVTLSGILTLKIQGVDLRIVQDYIYLTIWT' A
#
# COMPACT_ATOMS: atom_id res chain seq x y z
N MET A 1 5.74 6.19 -28.91
CA MET A 1 6.44 6.37 -27.62
C MET A 1 5.43 6.04 -26.54
N GLU A 2 5.58 4.95 -25.79
CA GLU A 2 4.78 4.79 -24.58
C GLU A 2 5.25 5.84 -23.58
N SER A 3 4.54 6.97 -23.47
CA SER A 3 4.83 7.98 -22.47
C SER A 3 4.44 7.41 -21.11
N GLY A 4 5.43 7.02 -20.32
CA GLY A 4 5.23 6.52 -18.97
C GLY A 4 6.25 7.08 -17.99
N ILE A 5 5.85 7.15 -16.73
CA ILE A 5 6.71 7.51 -15.60
C ILE A 5 7.06 6.21 -14.88
N GLU A 6 8.35 6.00 -14.66
CA GLU A 6 8.86 4.94 -13.82
C GLU A 6 9.35 5.53 -12.51
N ILE A 7 8.85 5.01 -11.39
CA ILE A 7 9.28 5.38 -10.04
C ILE A 7 9.82 4.13 -9.38
N ARG A 8 11.00 4.21 -8.76
CA ARG A 8 11.69 3.07 -8.15
C ARG A 8 12.00 3.30 -6.69
N ASN A 9 12.21 2.20 -5.95
CA ASN A 9 12.67 2.20 -4.55
C ASN A 9 11.81 3.08 -3.65
N ILE A 10 10.50 2.85 -3.70
CA ILE A 10 9.51 3.65 -3.01
C ILE A 10 9.29 3.07 -1.61
N ILE A 11 9.39 3.93 -0.60
CA ILE A 11 8.98 3.62 0.77
C ILE A 11 7.70 4.41 1.02
N ILE A 12 6.62 3.71 1.37
CA ILE A 12 5.32 4.33 1.58
C ILE A 12 5.16 4.63 3.07
N LYS A 13 4.82 5.89 3.40
CA LYS A 13 4.37 6.25 4.75
C LYS A 13 3.03 5.58 5.02
N ASN A 14 2.95 4.91 6.16
CA ASN A 14 1.88 4.00 6.53
C ASN A 14 0.77 4.65 7.37
N ASP A 15 0.98 5.85 7.92
CA ASP A 15 0.01 6.55 8.79
C ASP A 15 -1.38 6.69 8.14
N GLU A 16 -1.44 7.21 6.92
CA GLU A 16 -2.69 7.43 6.18
C GLU A 16 -3.42 6.12 5.86
N ILE A 17 -2.66 5.08 5.50
CA ILE A 17 -3.25 3.77 5.17
C ILE A 17 -3.79 3.11 6.44
N ASN A 18 -3.04 3.18 7.54
CA ASN A 18 -3.47 2.66 8.84
C ASN A 18 -4.71 3.41 9.35
N ASN A 19 -4.78 4.74 9.19
CA ASN A 19 -5.97 5.52 9.52
C ASN A 19 -7.19 5.08 8.68
N PHE A 20 -6.98 4.83 7.38
CA PHE A 20 -8.03 4.30 6.53
C PHE A 20 -8.51 2.91 6.97
N LEU A 21 -7.59 1.98 7.28
CA LEU A 21 -7.93 0.63 7.76
C LEU A 21 -8.73 0.67 9.06
N LYS A 22 -8.29 1.49 10.03
CA LYS A 22 -9.02 1.74 11.29
C LYS A 22 -10.42 2.29 11.05
N SER A 23 -10.58 3.22 10.11
CA SER A 23 -11.90 3.77 9.73
C SER A 23 -12.87 2.72 9.15
N LYS A 24 -12.34 1.58 8.72
CA LYS A 24 -13.09 0.43 8.19
C LYS A 24 -13.27 -0.71 9.19
N ASN A 25 -12.91 -0.51 10.47
CA ASN A 25 -12.87 -1.54 11.51
C ASN A 25 -12.00 -2.75 11.12
N ILE A 26 -10.94 -2.52 10.36
CA ILE A 26 -9.96 -3.56 10.05
C ILE A 26 -8.84 -3.44 11.08
N ASP A 27 -8.78 -4.44 11.97
CA ASP A 27 -7.84 -4.49 13.10
C ASP A 27 -6.49 -5.10 12.68
N ILE A 28 -5.80 -4.42 11.77
CA ILE A 28 -4.43 -4.71 11.36
C ILE A 28 -3.65 -3.40 11.25
N GLU A 29 -2.35 -3.47 11.47
CA GLU A 29 -1.44 -2.34 11.28
C GLU A 29 -0.38 -2.69 10.23
N ILE A 30 -0.25 -1.84 9.21
CA ILE A 30 0.87 -1.89 8.27
C ILE A 30 2.07 -1.27 8.97
N VAL A 31 3.10 -2.07 9.24
CA VAL A 31 4.36 -1.60 9.84
C VAL A 31 5.40 -1.20 8.81
N TYR A 32 5.28 -1.74 7.59
CA TYR A 32 6.23 -1.51 6.53
C TYR A 32 5.60 -1.76 5.16
N LEU A 33 5.84 -0.84 4.23
CA LEU A 33 5.49 -1.01 2.83
C LEU A 33 6.59 -0.43 1.94
N LYS A 34 7.22 -1.29 1.14
CA LYS A 34 8.18 -0.91 0.11
C LYS A 34 7.73 -1.46 -1.24
N ILE A 35 7.96 -0.66 -2.28
CA ILE A 35 7.67 -1.02 -3.66
C ILE A 35 8.95 -0.80 -4.47
N GLU A 36 9.43 -1.86 -5.13
CA GLU A 36 10.62 -1.77 -5.98
C GLU A 36 10.38 -0.85 -7.18
N LYS A 37 9.22 -0.98 -7.83
CA LYS A 37 8.91 -0.21 -9.03
C LYS A 37 7.41 0.01 -9.24
N ILE A 38 7.05 1.23 -9.63
CA ILE A 38 5.74 1.58 -10.20
C ILE A 38 5.98 2.14 -11.59
N ASN A 39 5.31 1.57 -12.59
CA ASN A 39 5.18 2.17 -13.91
C ASN A 39 3.78 2.75 -14.07
N ILE A 40 3.72 4.02 -14.47
CA ILE A 40 2.48 4.73 -14.75
C ILE A 40 2.52 5.09 -16.23
N SER A 41 1.56 4.60 -17.02
CA SER A 41 1.45 4.95 -18.43
C SER A 41 0.03 5.37 -18.76
N PHE A 42 -0.11 6.41 -19.57
CA PHE A 42 -1.41 6.90 -20.04
C PHE A 42 -1.48 6.80 -21.55
N VAL A 43 -2.44 6.02 -22.05
CA VAL A 43 -2.72 5.89 -23.48
C VAL A 43 -3.88 6.84 -23.81
N THR A 44 -3.54 8.01 -24.34
CA THR A 44 -4.47 9.12 -24.62
C THR A 44 -5.64 8.72 -25.51
N LEU A 45 -5.39 7.98 -26.59
CA LEU A 45 -6.44 7.60 -27.56
C LEU A 45 -7.49 6.66 -26.97
N SER A 46 -7.11 5.80 -26.04
CA SER A 46 -8.05 4.90 -25.35
C SER A 46 -8.54 5.48 -24.01
N GLY A 47 -7.97 6.59 -23.54
CA GLY A 47 -8.24 7.16 -22.22
C GLY A 47 -7.80 6.26 -21.06
N ILE A 48 -6.91 5.30 -21.30
CA ILE A 48 -6.54 4.28 -20.30
C ILE A 48 -5.32 4.74 -19.50
N LEU A 49 -5.49 4.89 -18.19
CA LEU A 49 -4.41 5.00 -17.22
C LEU A 49 -4.05 3.59 -16.71
N THR A 50 -2.81 3.17 -16.91
CA THR A 50 -2.28 1.90 -16.42
C THR A 50 -1.26 2.16 -15.32
N LEU A 51 -1.45 1.50 -14.17
CA LEU A 51 -0.46 1.41 -13.11
C LEU A 51 0.02 -0.04 -13.00
N LYS A 52 1.32 -0.26 -13.13
CA LYS A 52 1.96 -1.57 -12.91
C LYS A 52 2.89 -1.46 -11.70
N ILE A 53 2.55 -2.17 -10.64
CA ILE A 53 3.32 -2.23 -9.39
C ILE A 53 4.10 -3.55 -9.38
N GLN A 54 5.39 -3.49 -9.07
CA GLN A 54 6.29 -4.63 -9.04
C GLN A 54 7.15 -4.59 -7.78
N GLY A 55 7.43 -5.77 -7.21
CA GLY A 55 8.26 -5.93 -6.01
C GLY A 55 7.67 -5.26 -4.78
N VAL A 56 6.44 -5.66 -4.39
CA VAL A 56 5.79 -5.17 -3.17
C VAL A 56 6.27 -6.02 -2.00
N ASP A 57 6.90 -5.39 -1.02
CA ASP A 57 7.18 -5.95 0.30
C ASP A 57 6.27 -5.24 1.32
N LEU A 58 5.34 -5.99 1.90
CA LEU A 58 4.35 -5.51 2.85
C LEU A 58 4.47 -6.33 4.12
N ARG A 59 4.57 -5.65 5.25
CA ARG A 59 4.48 -6.27 6.57
C ARG A 59 3.31 -5.70 7.33
N ILE A 60 2.52 -6.61 7.88
CA ILE A 60 1.37 -6.30 8.71
C ILE A 60 1.53 -7.01 10.05
N VAL A 61 1.03 -6.37 11.09
CA VAL A 61 0.83 -6.97 12.40
C VAL A 61 -0.64 -6.90 12.76
N GLN A 62 -1.13 -7.93 13.43
CA GLN A 62 -2.46 -7.91 14.04
C GLN A 62 -2.26 -7.61 15.51
N ASP A 63 -3.01 -6.65 16.05
CA ASP A 63 -2.95 -6.33 17.46
C ASP A 63 -3.65 -7.48 18.23
N TYR A 64 -2.88 -8.32 18.94
CA TYR A 64 -3.47 -9.31 19.83
C TYR A 64 -3.88 -8.60 21.11
N ILE A 65 -5.18 -8.35 21.27
CA ILE A 65 -5.75 -7.92 22.55
C ILE A 65 -5.45 -9.02 23.57
N TYR A 66 -4.62 -8.71 24.57
CA TYR A 66 -4.48 -9.54 25.76
C TYR A 66 -5.86 -9.68 26.40
N LEU A 67 -6.37 -10.91 26.46
CA LEU A 67 -7.53 -11.24 27.27
C LEU A 67 -7.24 -10.80 28.71
N THR A 68 -7.82 -9.69 29.16
CA THR A 68 -7.85 -9.35 30.57
C THR A 68 -8.82 -10.33 31.24
N ILE A 69 -8.27 -11.44 31.74
CA ILE A 69 -8.98 -12.35 32.62
C ILE A 69 -9.09 -11.64 33.97
N TRP A 70 -10.25 -11.07 34.28
CA TRP A 70 -10.55 -10.68 35.66
C TRP A 70 -11.02 -11.93 36.41
N THR A 71 -10.30 -12.24 37.48
CA THR A 71 -10.61 -13.23 38.51
C THR A 71 -11.91 -12.93 39.23
#